data_AF-A0A3S1GE94-F1
#
_entry.id   AF-A0A3S1GE94-F1
#
_cell.length_a   1.000
_cell.length_b   1.000
_cell.length_c   1.000
_cell.angle_alpha   90.00
_cell.angle_beta   90.00
_cell.angle_gamma   90.00
#
_symmetry.space_group_name_H-M   'P 1'
#
loop_
_entity.id
_entity.type
_entity.pdbx_description
1 polymer ?
#
loop_
_entity_poly.entity_id
_entity_poly.type
_entity_poly.pdbx_seq_one_letter_code
_entity_poly.pdbx_strand_id
1 'polypeptide(L)'
;EFFHAVLGPQVAARGAWRVEARALAANELALRWLARLGATERCRLPGYGRNGEDFILYDWTRESWNHVPLPKTTRLEATATDTDHCRQGRAGARSRAPG
;
A
#
# COMPACT_ATOMS: atom_id res chain seq x y z
N GLU A 1 2.12 -0.94 22.82
CA GLU A 1 1.97 0.54 22.86
C GLU A 1 2.77 1.31 21.80
N PHE A 2 4.12 1.43 21.83
CA PHE A 2 4.84 2.42 20.99
C PHE A 2 4.58 2.33 19.47
N PHE A 3 4.67 1.14 18.87
CA PHE A 3 4.47 1.01 17.42
C PHE A 3 3.07 1.47 16.99
N HIS A 4 2.03 1.01 17.69
CA HIS A 4 0.64 1.35 17.39
C HIS A 4 0.34 2.83 17.60
N ALA A 5 0.92 3.45 18.64
CA ALA A 5 0.66 4.85 18.99
C ALA A 5 1.41 5.85 18.09
N VAL A 6 2.60 5.51 17.59
CA VAL A 6 3.48 6.46 16.90
C VAL A 6 3.67 6.10 15.42
N LEU A 7 4.11 4.88 15.13
CA LEU A 7 4.43 4.44 13.78
C LEU A 7 3.19 4.08 12.97
N GLY A 8 2.20 3.41 13.59
CA GLY A 8 0.95 2.97 12.98
C GLY A 8 0.23 4.06 12.17
N PRO A 9 -0.06 5.24 12.74
CA PRO A 9 -0.71 6.34 12.01
C PRO A 9 0.13 6.85 10.83
N GLN A 10 1.45 6.94 10.99
CA GLN A 10 2.33 7.44 9.94
C GLN A 10 2.42 6.48 8.75
N VAL A 11 2.49 5.17 9.01
CA VAL A 11 2.49 4.16 7.95
C VAL A 11 1.11 4.05 7.30
N ALA A 12 0.02 4.17 8.07
CA ALA A 12 -1.34 4.19 7.55
C ALA A 12 -1.60 5.40 6.64
N ALA A 13 -1.12 6.59 7.01
CA ALA A 13 -1.23 7.82 6.21
C ALA A 13 -0.52 7.71 4.84
N ARG A 14 0.49 6.84 4.74
CA ARG A 14 1.20 6.53 3.48
C ARG A 14 0.54 5.40 2.68
N GLY A 15 -0.62 4.90 3.12
CA GLY A 15 -1.34 3.81 2.46
C GLY A 15 -0.71 2.43 2.65
N ALA A 16 0.23 2.27 3.59
CA ALA A 16 0.84 0.96 3.82
C ALA A 16 -0.20 -0.05 4.32
N TRP A 17 -0.04 -1.30 3.86
CA TRP A 17 -0.87 -2.44 4.29
C TRP A 17 -0.15 -3.34 5.29
N ARG A 18 1.18 -3.40 5.19
CA ARG A 18 2.04 -4.24 6.02
C ARG A 18 3.38 -3.55 6.20
N VAL A 19 3.93 -3.63 7.40
CA VAL A 19 5.30 -3.24 7.71
C VAL A 19 6.05 -4.50 8.06
N GLU A 20 7.20 -4.72 7.42
CA GLU A 20 8.04 -5.89 7.68
C GLU A 20 9.36 -5.47 8.32
N ALA A 21 9.82 -6.28 9.26
CA ALA A 21 11.16 -6.20 9.82
C ALA A 21 11.85 -7.56 9.72
N ARG A 22 13.14 -7.56 9.40
CA ARG A 22 13.97 -8.76 9.39
C ARG A 22 15.10 -8.58 10.39
N ALA A 23 15.24 -9.54 11.29
CA ALA A 23 16.34 -9.56 12.26
C ALA A 23 17.15 -10.85 12.09
N LEU A 24 18.46 -10.76 12.30
CA LEU A 24 19.32 -11.94 12.39
C LEU A 24 18.77 -12.86 13.48
N ALA A 25 18.62 -14.16 13.17
CA ALA A 25 18.11 -15.14 14.12
C ALA A 25 18.97 -15.28 15.38
N ALA A 26 20.27 -14.96 15.27
CA ALA A 26 21.21 -14.95 16.40
C ALA A 26 21.19 -13.64 17.22
N ASN A 27 20.48 -12.59 16.78
CA ASN A 27 20.47 -11.30 17.48
C ASN A 27 19.29 -11.21 18.46
N GLU A 28 19.45 -11.82 19.62
CA GLU A 28 18.40 -11.88 20.64
C GLU A 28 17.88 -10.50 21.08
N LEU A 29 18.74 -9.49 21.11
CA LEU A 29 18.34 -8.13 21.50
C LEU A 29 17.34 -7.56 20.50
N ALA A 30 17.60 -7.70 19.21
CA ALA A 30 16.69 -7.26 18.16
C ALA A 30 15.36 -8.03 18.23
N LEU A 31 15.40 -9.36 18.44
CA LEU A 31 14.19 -10.18 18.56
C LEU A 31 13.32 -9.73 19.75
N ARG A 32 13.94 -9.50 20.92
CA ARG A 32 13.23 -9.00 22.11
C ARG A 32 12.59 -7.62 21.87
N TRP A 33 13.29 -6.72 21.18
CA TRP A 33 12.75 -5.41 20.84
C TRP A 33 11.57 -5.51 19.87
N LEU A 34 11.67 -6.34 18.83
CA LEU A 34 10.59 -6.53 17.86
C LEU A 34 9.33 -7.10 18.55
N ALA A 35 9.50 -8.10 19.42
CA ALA A 35 8.40 -8.63 20.23
C ALA A 35 7.80 -7.55 21.16
N ARG A 36 8.65 -6.75 21.85
CA ARG A 36 8.21 -5.65 22.73
C ARG A 36 7.43 -4.57 21.97
N LEU A 37 7.77 -4.33 20.71
CA LEU A 37 7.09 -3.40 19.80
C LEU A 37 5.80 -3.97 19.21
N GLY A 38 5.43 -5.21 19.52
CA GLY A 38 4.18 -5.84 19.06
C GLY A 38 4.27 -6.41 17.65
N ALA A 39 5.47 -6.63 17.12
CA ALA A 39 5.63 -7.29 15.83
C ALA A 39 5.23 -8.78 15.95
N THR A 40 4.51 -9.29 14.97
CA THR A 40 4.17 -10.71 14.90
C THR A 40 5.27 -11.46 14.15
N GLU A 41 5.84 -12.48 14.78
CA GLU A 41 6.77 -13.39 14.10
C GLU A 41 6.04 -14.20 13.04
N ARG A 42 6.63 -14.33 11.84
CA ARG A 42 6.01 -15.04 10.72
C ARG A 42 6.75 -16.30 10.35
N CYS A 43 8.04 -16.19 10.03
CA CYS A 43 8.84 -17.33 9.64
C CYS A 43 10.33 -17.06 9.77
N ARG A 44 11.10 -18.16 9.81
CA ARG A 44 12.55 -18.13 9.62
C ARG A 44 12.87 -18.15 8.12
N LEU A 45 13.91 -17.43 7.75
CA LEU A 45 14.47 -17.33 6.41
C LEU A 45 15.89 -17.93 6.46
N PRO A 46 16.05 -19.23 6.16
CA PRO A 46 17.35 -19.90 6.23
C PRO A 46 18.29 -19.38 5.13
N GLY A 47 19.55 -19.10 5.48
CA GLY A 47 20.57 -18.68 4.51
C GLY A 47 20.26 -17.39 3.74
N TYR A 48 19.39 -16.54 4.28
CA TYR A 48 18.91 -15.32 3.60
C TYR A 48 19.96 -14.21 3.56
N GLY A 49 20.88 -14.19 4.53
CA GLY A 49 21.99 -13.26 4.58
C GLY A 49 23.06 -13.56 3.53
N ARG A 50 23.86 -12.55 3.21
CA ARG A 50 24.94 -12.66 2.21
C ARG A 50 25.95 -13.76 2.55
N ASN A 51 26.15 -14.07 3.82
CA ASN A 51 27.08 -15.10 4.29
C ASN A 51 26.34 -16.35 4.78
N GLY A 52 25.08 -16.54 4.37
CA GLY A 52 24.26 -17.67 4.81
C GLY A 52 23.65 -17.49 6.19
N GLU A 53 23.56 -16.25 6.71
CA GLU A 53 22.89 -16.01 7.97
C GLU A 53 21.38 -16.21 7.89
N ASP A 54 20.82 -16.76 8.96
CA ASP A 54 19.38 -16.90 9.09
C ASP A 54 18.75 -15.62 9.61
N PHE A 55 17.58 -15.30 9.08
CA PHE A 55 16.76 -14.19 9.55
C PHE A 55 15.41 -14.67 10.04
N ILE A 56 14.80 -13.90 10.93
CA ILE A 56 13.40 -14.04 11.31
C ILE A 56 12.65 -12.86 10.69
N LEU A 57 11.56 -13.18 9.99
CA LEU A 57 10.64 -12.18 9.46
C LEU A 57 9.56 -11.88 10.49
N TYR A 58 9.43 -10.60 10.80
CA TYR A 58 8.35 -10.05 11.60
C TYR A 58 7.49 -9.13 10.74
N ASP A 59 6.23 -8.97 11.13
CA ASP A 59 5.39 -7.92 10.58
C ASP A 59 4.52 -7.20 11.61
N TRP A 60 3.98 -6.08 11.15
CA TRP A 60 2.73 -5.54 11.64
C TRP A 60 1.80 -5.43 10.44
N THR A 61 0.53 -5.71 10.62
CA THR A 61 -0.50 -5.60 9.58
C THR A 61 -1.44 -4.45 9.88
N ARG A 62 -2.15 -3.96 8.85
CA ARG A 62 -3.16 -2.93 9.00
C ARG A 62 -4.16 -3.24 10.11
N GLU A 63 -4.59 -4.49 10.22
CA GLU A 63 -5.54 -4.95 11.23
C GLU A 63 -4.95 -4.88 12.65
N SER A 64 -3.64 -5.10 12.77
CA SER A 64 -2.94 -5.03 14.06
C SER A 64 -2.80 -3.60 14.60
N TRP A 65 -2.69 -2.58 13.74
CA TRP A 65 -2.51 -1.18 14.17
C TRP A 65 -3.71 -0.27 13.98
N ASN A 66 -4.72 -0.72 13.24
CA ASN A 66 -5.92 0.05 12.96
C ASN A 66 -7.10 -0.52 13.74
N HIS A 67 -7.18 -0.25 15.05
CA HIS A 67 -8.37 -0.55 15.86
C HIS A 67 -9.53 0.45 15.62
N VAL A 68 -9.47 1.25 14.55
CA VAL A 68 -10.44 2.31 14.24
C VAL A 68 -11.33 1.84 13.08
N PRO A 69 -12.67 1.92 13.20
CA PRO A 69 -13.54 1.69 12.06
C PRO A 69 -13.19 2.70 10.98
N LEU A 70 -12.81 2.23 9.80
CA LEU A 70 -12.60 3.10 8.65
C LEU A 70 -13.90 3.87 8.40
N PRO A 71 -13.91 5.22 8.39
CA PRO A 71 -15.05 5.93 7.85
C PRO A 71 -15.21 5.45 6.42
N LYS A 72 -16.42 4.98 6.09
CA LYS A 72 -16.75 4.59 4.72
C LYS A 72 -16.48 5.81 3.86
N THR A 73 -15.39 5.77 3.09
CA THR A 73 -15.24 6.68 1.96
C THR A 73 -16.40 6.35 1.05
N THR A 74 -17.46 7.18 1.11
CA THR A 74 -18.46 7.24 0.06
C THR A 74 -17.67 7.59 -1.19
N ARG A 75 -17.31 6.56 -1.96
CA ARG A 75 -16.81 6.70 -3.31
C ARG A 75 -17.93 7.42 -4.04
N LEU A 76 -17.74 8.71 -4.30
CA LEU A 76 -18.55 9.41 -5.28
C LEU A 76 -18.19 8.74 -6.61
N GLU A 77 -19.05 7.82 -7.05
CA GLU A 77 -18.99 7.37 -8.44
C GLU A 77 -19.26 8.59 -9.30
N ALA A 78 -18.24 9.01 -10.05
CA ALA A 78 -18.43 9.96 -11.12
C ALA A 78 -19.28 9.26 -12.18
N THR A 79 -20.56 9.61 -12.22
CA THR A 79 -21.45 9.27 -13.34
C THR A 79 -20.86 9.92 -14.59
N ALA A 80 -20.28 9.10 -15.47
CA ALA A 80 -19.98 9.52 -16.83
C ALA A 80 -21.32 9.77 -17.54
N THR A 81 -21.70 11.04 -17.68
CA THR A 81 -22.82 11.42 -18.55
C THR A 81 -22.33 11.30 -19.99
N ASP A 82 -22.48 10.09 -20.53
CA ASP A 82 -22.36 9.84 -21.95
C ASP A 82 -23.50 10.59 -22.65
N THR A 83 -23.17 11.72 -23.27
CA THR A 83 -24.06 12.43 -24.19
C THR A 83 -23.60 12.13 -25.60
N ASP A 84 -24.02 10.97 -26.08
CA ASP A 84 -23.92 10.54 -27.46
C ASP A 84 -24.87 11.40 -28.32
N HIS A 85 -24.37 12.53 -28.84
CA HIS A 85 -25.07 13.29 -29.86
C HIS A 85 -24.63 12.82 -31.24
N CYS A 86 -25.32 11.77 -31.70
CA CYS A 86 -25.30 11.26 -33.05
C CYS A 86 -25.91 12.27 -34.05
N ARG A 87 -25.08 12.65 -35.04
CA ARG A 87 -25.37 13.03 -36.45
C ARG A 87 -26.43 14.09 -36.80
N GLN A 88 -25.99 15.05 -37.61
CA GLN A 88 -26.55 15.50 -38.92
C GLN A 88 -25.61 16.61 -39.44
N GLY A 89 -25.11 16.72 -40.68
CA GLY A 89 -25.40 16.12 -41.98
C GLY A 89 -25.44 17.24 -43.04
N ARG A 90 -24.57 17.17 -44.07
CA ARG A 90 -24.59 17.89 -45.39
C ARG A 90 -24.21 19.39 -45.36
N ALA A 91 -23.59 20.04 -46.35
CA ALA A 91 -23.07 19.77 -47.71
C ALA A 91 -21.93 20.79 -47.96
N GLY A 92 -20.81 20.50 -48.61
CA GLY A 92 -20.68 20.51 -50.06
C GLY A 92 -20.51 21.91 -50.65
N ALA A 93 -19.28 22.40 -50.86
CA ALA A 93 -18.94 23.34 -51.93
C ALA A 93 -17.42 23.35 -52.22
N ARG A 94 -17.07 22.96 -53.45
CA ARG A 94 -15.76 23.09 -54.10
C ARG A 94 -15.40 24.60 -54.17
N SER A 95 -14.14 25.02 -54.21
CA SER A 95 -13.37 25.09 -55.46
C SER A 95 -11.94 25.61 -55.25
N ARG A 96 -10.98 24.88 -55.85
CA ARG A 96 -9.76 25.30 -56.59
C ARG A 96 -8.93 26.53 -56.17
N ALA A 97 -7.63 26.24 -55.94
CA ALA A 97 -6.42 27.06 -56.15
C ALA A 97 -6.35 27.63 -57.61
N PRO A 98 -5.39 28.50 -58.03
CA PRO A 98 -3.99 28.60 -57.56
C PRO A 98 -3.37 30.02 -57.53
N GLY A 99 -2.11 30.09 -57.06
CA GLY A 99 -1.24 31.26 -57.14
C GLY A 99 -0.19 31.22 -56.05
#